data_AF-A0A967GZZ4-F1
#
_entry.id   AF-A0A967GZZ4-F1
#
_cell.length_a   1.000
_cell.length_b   1.000
_cell.length_c   1.000
_cell.angle_alpha   90.00
_cell.angle_beta   90.00
_cell.angle_gamma   90.00
#
_symmetry.space_group_name_H-M   'P 1'
#
loop_
_entity.id
_entity.type
_entity.pdbx_description
1 polymer ?
#
loop_
_entity_poly.entity_id
_entity_poly.type
_entity_poly.pdbx_seq_one_letter_code
_entity_poly.pdbx_strand_id
1 'polypeptide(L)'
;LQQQGFCSQVDMPFWLQLVGTGITAAYSLHFGAVCSHATWPAVNCHQLYTHDLLAEPIVLEKGHAAVPEAPGLGYDLDRDAVEEFRVEKPKDRPNPPRLVETSWPDGEKMYFAAKEVNFMLHAGMRGEIPFYKEGAHTRLFPDDGSAEWQALHERALKGPVKGNQR
;
A
#
# COMPACT_ATOMS: atom_id res chain seq x y z
N LEU A 1 -1.32 -21.09 -1.11
CA LEU A 1 -0.56 -22.36 -0.99
C LEU A 1 -0.09 -22.90 -2.34
N GLN A 2 -0.90 -22.90 -3.40
CA GLN A 2 -0.44 -23.35 -4.73
C GLN A 2 0.82 -22.63 -5.23
N GLN A 3 0.88 -21.29 -5.13
CA GLN A 3 2.09 -20.55 -5.51
C GLN A 3 3.30 -20.95 -4.67
N GLN A 4 3.13 -21.15 -3.36
CA GLN A 4 4.23 -21.61 -2.50
C GLN A 4 4.69 -23.02 -2.89
N GLY A 5 3.77 -23.92 -3.26
CA GLY A 5 4.10 -25.24 -3.76
C GLY A 5 4.99 -25.18 -5.00
N PHE A 6 4.62 -24.34 -5.98
CA PHE A 6 5.47 -24.07 -7.13
C PHE A 6 6.85 -23.51 -6.73
N CYS A 7 6.87 -22.44 -5.92
CA CYS A 7 8.11 -21.84 -5.43
C CYS A 7 9.03 -22.87 -4.76
N SER A 8 8.47 -23.79 -3.97
CA SER A 8 9.23 -24.85 -3.32
C SER A 8 9.81 -25.88 -4.29
N GLN A 9 9.17 -26.12 -5.44
CA GLN A 9 9.69 -27.04 -6.45
C GLN A 9 10.86 -26.44 -7.24
N VAL A 10 10.94 -25.11 -7.31
CA VAL A 10 11.99 -24.38 -8.06
C VAL A 10 12.95 -23.62 -7.16
N ASP A 11 12.91 -23.86 -5.84
CA ASP A 11 13.76 -23.20 -4.82
C ASP A 11 13.72 -21.66 -4.92
N MET A 12 12.53 -21.10 -5.15
CA MET A 12 12.34 -19.66 -5.34
C MET A 12 11.83 -19.00 -4.05
N PRO A 13 12.63 -18.14 -3.38
CA PRO A 13 12.16 -17.38 -2.23
C PRO A 13 11.15 -16.31 -2.66
N PHE A 14 10.27 -15.92 -1.73
CA PHE A 14 9.30 -14.85 -1.95
C PHE A 14 9.01 -14.08 -0.66
N TRP A 15 8.35 -12.93 -0.80
CA TRP A 15 7.79 -12.17 0.32
C TRP A 15 6.28 -12.28 0.35
N LEU A 16 5.71 -12.08 1.53
CA LEU A 16 4.27 -11.98 1.74
C LEU A 16 3.84 -10.52 1.67
N GLN A 17 2.99 -10.17 0.71
CA GLN A 17 2.39 -8.83 0.62
C GLN A 17 0.88 -8.91 0.84
N LEU A 18 0.47 -8.77 2.10
CA LEU A 18 -0.93 -8.79 2.51
C LEU A 18 -1.21 -7.50 3.30
N VAL A 19 -1.60 -6.46 2.57
CA VAL A 19 -1.85 -5.14 3.16
C VAL A 19 -3.27 -5.05 3.74
N GLY A 20 -3.38 -4.64 5.00
CA GLY A 20 -4.65 -4.50 5.69
C GLY A 20 -4.45 -4.14 7.16
N THR A 21 -5.51 -4.25 7.97
CA THR A 21 -5.45 -4.03 9.41
C THR A 21 -4.68 -5.16 10.12
N GLY A 22 -4.64 -5.15 11.46
CA GLY A 22 -4.04 -6.20 12.28
C GLY A 22 -4.64 -7.57 11.99
N ILE A 23 -5.92 -7.64 11.60
CA ILE A 23 -6.57 -8.88 11.14
C ILE A 23 -5.83 -9.50 9.94
N THR A 24 -5.48 -8.68 8.94
CA THR A 24 -4.75 -9.12 7.76
C THR A 24 -3.31 -9.50 8.11
N ALA A 25 -2.66 -8.75 9.00
CA ALA A 25 -1.32 -9.08 9.46
C ALA A 25 -1.28 -10.40 10.26
N ALA A 26 -2.23 -10.63 11.15
CA ALA A 26 -2.38 -11.89 11.89
C ALA A 26 -2.61 -13.07 10.92
N TYR A 27 -3.43 -12.88 9.89
CA TYR A 27 -3.62 -13.88 8.84
C TYR A 27 -2.31 -14.13 8.06
N SER A 28 -1.52 -13.09 7.80
CA SER A 28 -0.20 -13.21 7.17
C SER A 28 0.80 -14.00 8.02
N LEU A 29 0.72 -13.96 9.35
CA LEU A 29 1.61 -14.74 10.24
C LEU A 29 1.44 -16.24 10.03
N HIS A 30 0.20 -16.70 9.84
CA HIS A 30 -0.08 -18.11 9.54
C HIS A 30 0.59 -18.55 8.23
N PHE A 31 0.60 -17.71 7.19
CA PHE A 31 1.35 -18.02 5.98
C PHE A 31 2.85 -18.05 6.22
N GLY A 32 3.39 -17.12 7.00
CA GLY A 32 4.80 -17.12 7.38
C GLY A 32 5.21 -18.41 8.12
N ALA A 33 4.30 -18.98 8.92
CA ALA A 33 4.53 -20.22 9.65
C ALA A 33 4.62 -21.46 8.74
N VAL A 34 3.80 -21.52 7.68
CA VAL A 34 3.68 -22.73 6.84
C VAL A 34 4.41 -22.64 5.50
N CYS A 35 4.73 -21.45 5.03
CA CYS A 35 5.37 -21.25 3.74
C CYS A 35 6.89 -21.24 3.88
N SER A 36 7.54 -22.40 3.70
CA SER A 36 9.00 -22.55 3.87
C SER A 36 9.87 -21.59 3.05
N HIS A 37 9.35 -21.07 1.92
CA HIS A 37 10.07 -20.17 1.02
C HIS A 37 9.65 -18.69 1.18
N ALA A 38 8.77 -18.37 2.14
CA ALA A 38 8.42 -17.00 2.50
C ALA A 38 9.50 -16.39 3.41
N THR A 39 10.73 -16.24 2.88
CA THR A 39 11.91 -15.85 3.66
C THR A 39 12.26 -14.37 3.57
N TRP A 40 11.66 -13.64 2.62
CA TRP A 40 11.87 -12.20 2.48
C TRP A 40 10.93 -11.41 3.39
N PRO A 41 11.30 -10.17 3.80
CA PRO A 41 10.49 -9.35 4.70
C PRO A 41 9.06 -9.17 4.21
N ALA A 42 8.08 -9.45 5.08
CA ALA A 42 6.67 -9.30 4.77
C ALA A 42 6.25 -7.82 4.72
N VAL A 43 5.28 -7.51 3.86
CA VAL A 43 4.70 -6.17 3.67
C VAL A 43 3.21 -6.23 4.01
N ASN A 44 2.85 -5.80 5.22
CA ASN A 44 1.47 -5.84 5.72
C ASN A 44 0.88 -4.46 6.05
N CYS A 45 1.72 -3.47 6.39
CA CYS A 45 1.32 -2.07 6.60
C CYS A 45 0.20 -1.86 7.65
N HIS A 46 -0.04 -2.82 8.54
CA HIS A 46 -1.10 -2.73 9.55
C HIS A 46 -0.89 -1.59 10.54
N GLN A 47 0.35 -1.17 10.75
CA GLN A 47 0.71 -0.03 11.59
C GLN A 47 0.40 1.33 10.96
N LEU A 48 -0.01 1.37 9.68
CA LEU A 48 -0.42 2.61 9.02
C LEU A 48 -1.89 2.98 9.30
N TYR A 49 -2.67 2.04 9.85
CA TYR A 49 -4.06 2.28 10.20
C TYR A 49 -4.15 2.98 11.55
N THR A 50 -5.15 3.84 11.73
CA THR A 50 -5.42 4.53 13.00
C THR A 50 -5.77 3.55 14.12
N HIS A 51 -6.38 2.41 13.76
CA HIS A 51 -6.66 1.28 14.63
C HIS A 51 -6.55 -0.02 13.82
N ASP A 52 -5.95 -1.07 14.39
CA ASP A 52 -5.68 -2.32 13.68
C ASP A 52 -6.77 -3.39 13.84
N LEU A 53 -7.81 -3.08 14.62
CA LEU A 53 -9.02 -3.88 14.90
C LEU A 53 -8.80 -5.14 15.76
N LEU A 54 -7.61 -5.34 16.30
CA LEU A 54 -7.35 -6.41 17.26
C LEU A 54 -7.55 -5.90 18.69
N ALA A 55 -8.00 -6.78 19.58
CA ALA A 55 -8.13 -6.45 21.01
C ALA A 55 -6.76 -6.20 21.66
N GLU A 56 -5.74 -6.93 21.19
CA GLU A 56 -4.35 -6.75 21.56
C GLU A 56 -3.51 -6.63 20.28
N PRO A 57 -2.57 -5.67 20.20
CA PRO A 57 -1.79 -5.44 19.00
C PRO A 57 -0.76 -6.55 18.76
N ILE A 58 -0.33 -6.70 17.51
CA ILE A 58 0.79 -7.59 17.16
C ILE A 58 2.10 -6.95 17.64
N VAL A 59 2.80 -7.63 18.56
CA VAL A 59 4.09 -7.16 19.07
C VAL A 59 5.22 -7.52 18.12
N LEU A 60 6.03 -6.53 17.75
CA LEU A 60 7.23 -6.70 16.96
C LEU A 60 8.49 -6.66 17.83
N GLU A 61 9.30 -7.70 17.75
CA GLU A 61 10.61 -7.78 18.39
C GLU A 61 11.70 -8.00 17.34
N LYS A 62 12.65 -7.07 17.24
CA LYS A 62 13.78 -7.13 16.29
C LYS A 62 13.34 -7.44 14.85
N GLY A 63 12.25 -6.84 14.40
CA GLY A 63 11.69 -7.02 13.05
C GLY A 63 10.89 -8.31 12.83
N HIS A 64 10.58 -9.06 13.89
CA HIS A 64 9.81 -10.30 13.82
C HIS A 64 8.58 -10.23 14.72
N ALA A 65 7.52 -10.96 14.36
CA ALA A 65 6.35 -11.21 15.20
C ALA A 65 6.23 -12.71 15.45
N ALA A 66 5.77 -13.09 16.64
CA ALA A 66 5.49 -14.48 16.95
C ALA A 66 4.29 -14.99 16.15
N VAL A 67 4.35 -16.26 15.71
CA VAL A 67 3.18 -16.95 15.16
C VAL A 67 2.23 -17.24 16.32
N PRO A 68 0.95 -16.86 16.25
CA PRO A 68 0.04 -17.08 17.36
C PRO A 68 -0.34 -18.56 17.47
N GLU A 69 -0.49 -19.05 18.71
CA GLU A 69 -0.82 -20.46 19.00
C GLU A 69 -2.30 -20.67 19.38
N ALA A 70 -3.03 -19.59 19.67
CA ALA A 70 -4.45 -19.66 20.00
C ALA A 70 -5.30 -20.09 18.78
N PRO A 71 -6.48 -20.72 19.00
CA PRO A 71 -7.31 -21.20 17.91
C PRO A 71 -7.73 -20.12 16.89
N GLY A 72 -7.95 -20.53 15.64
CA GLY A 72 -8.43 -19.65 14.58
C GLY A 72 -7.36 -18.68 14.10
N LEU A 73 -7.68 -17.38 14.09
CA LEU A 73 -6.72 -16.33 13.71
C LEU A 73 -5.60 -16.18 14.74
N GLY A 74 -5.84 -16.60 15.99
CA GLY A 74 -4.90 -16.47 17.09
C GLY A 74 -4.90 -15.12 17.80
N TYR A 75 -5.84 -14.24 17.44
CA TYR A 75 -6.09 -12.94 18.05
C TYR A 75 -7.60 -12.71 18.19
N ASP A 76 -8.00 -12.05 19.28
CA ASP A 76 -9.35 -11.54 19.45
C ASP A 76 -9.51 -10.19 18.74
N LEU A 77 -10.74 -9.92 18.30
CA LEU A 77 -11.09 -8.66 17.64
C LEU A 77 -11.59 -7.66 18.67
N ASP A 78 -11.17 -6.41 18.53
CA ASP A 78 -11.78 -5.30 19.26
C ASP A 78 -13.19 -5.07 18.69
N ARG A 79 -14.20 -5.51 19.45
CA ARG A 79 -15.60 -5.42 19.03
C ARG A 79 -16.13 -4.00 19.03
N ASP A 80 -15.65 -3.17 19.95
CA ASP A 80 -16.09 -1.78 20.04
C ASP A 80 -15.53 -1.00 18.85
N ALA A 81 -14.25 -1.17 18.51
CA ALA A 81 -13.66 -0.56 17.33
C ALA A 81 -14.31 -1.06 16.02
N VAL A 82 -14.66 -2.35 15.94
CA VAL A 82 -15.36 -2.90 14.76
C VAL A 82 -16.73 -2.23 14.57
N GLU A 83 -17.48 -1.98 15.65
CA GLU A 83 -18.77 -1.27 15.55
C GLU A 83 -18.57 0.22 15.26
N GLU A 84 -17.59 0.87 15.89
CA GLU A 84 -17.27 2.28 15.64
C GLU A 84 -16.91 2.56 14.18
N PHE A 85 -16.06 1.72 13.58
CA PHE A 85 -15.60 1.88 12.20
C PHE A 85 -16.50 1.20 11.16
N ARG A 86 -17.66 0.67 11.59
CA ARG A 86 -18.60 0.02 10.67
C ARG A 86 -19.13 1.03 9.67
N VAL A 87 -18.96 0.72 8.38
CA VAL A 87 -19.52 1.50 7.27
C VAL A 87 -20.39 0.62 6.38
N GLU A 88 -21.35 1.22 5.70
CA GLU A 88 -22.06 0.54 4.63
C GLU A 88 -21.09 0.16 3.52
N LYS A 89 -21.14 -1.10 3.06
CA LYS A 89 -20.29 -1.56 1.98
C LYS A 89 -20.63 -0.77 0.72
N PRO A 90 -19.70 0.02 0.16
CA PRO A 90 -19.98 0.79 -1.04
C PRO A 90 -20.19 -0.16 -2.22
N LYS A 91 -21.04 0.25 -3.17
CA LYS A 91 -21.31 -0.53 -4.39
C LYS A 91 -20.04 -0.81 -5.18
N ASP A 92 -19.15 0.17 -5.22
CA ASP A 92 -17.87 0.15 -5.92
C ASP A 92 -16.76 0.66 -4.99
N ARG A 93 -15.51 0.31 -5.29
CA ARG A 93 -14.34 0.78 -4.52
C ARG A 93 -14.26 2.32 -4.59
N PRO A 94 -14.21 3.04 -3.46
CA PRO A 94 -14.01 4.48 -3.45
C PRO A 94 -12.70 4.86 -4.15
N ASN A 95 -12.78 5.86 -5.03
CA ASN A 95 -11.65 6.33 -5.83
C ASN A 95 -11.73 7.85 -6.01
N PRO A 96 -11.56 8.63 -4.93
CA PRO A 96 -11.63 10.07 -5.01
C PRO A 96 -10.55 10.61 -5.96
N PRO A 97 -10.81 11.77 -6.62
CA PRO A 97 -9.79 12.50 -7.35
C PRO A 97 -8.54 12.69 -6.50
N ARG A 98 -7.38 12.45 -7.10
CA ARG A 98 -6.09 12.59 -6.42
C ARG A 98 -5.06 13.04 -7.41
N LEU A 99 -4.18 13.91 -6.94
CA LEU A 99 -3.00 14.31 -7.67
C LEU A 99 -1.77 14.04 -6.80
N VAL A 100 -0.78 13.38 -7.35
CA VAL A 100 0.49 13.09 -6.69
C VAL A 100 1.57 13.93 -7.35
N GLU A 101 2.29 14.73 -6.57
CA GLU A 101 3.47 15.47 -7.02
C GLU A 101 4.71 14.67 -6.63
N THR A 102 5.59 14.41 -7.60
CA THR A 102 6.97 14.01 -7.36
C THR A 102 7.89 15.15 -7.77
N SER A 103 8.77 15.58 -6.89
CA SER A 103 9.76 16.64 -7.11
C SER A 103 11.17 16.13 -6.93
N TRP A 104 12.11 16.66 -7.71
CA TRP A 104 13.54 16.35 -7.64
C TRP A 104 14.37 17.55 -7.17
N PRO A 105 15.62 17.34 -6.69
CA PRO A 105 16.47 18.44 -6.19
C PRO A 105 16.84 19.51 -7.22
N ASP A 106 16.79 19.16 -8.51
CA ASP A 106 17.01 20.09 -9.63
C ASP A 106 15.80 21.01 -9.89
N GLY A 107 14.72 20.84 -9.10
CA GLY A 107 13.48 21.58 -9.22
C GLY A 107 12.54 21.03 -10.29
N GLU A 108 12.86 19.91 -10.95
CA GLU A 108 11.88 19.21 -11.79
C GLU A 108 10.72 18.72 -10.93
N LYS A 109 9.50 18.83 -11.48
CA LYS A 109 8.28 18.30 -10.87
C LYS A 109 7.48 17.52 -11.90
N MET A 110 6.84 16.47 -11.43
CA MET A 110 5.92 15.64 -12.20
C MET A 110 4.66 15.37 -11.41
N TYR A 111 3.51 15.52 -12.05
CA TYR A 111 2.20 15.29 -11.46
C TYR A 111 1.55 14.07 -12.09
N PHE A 112 0.93 13.26 -11.24
CA PHE A 112 0.26 12.04 -11.64
C PHE A 112 -1.16 12.02 -11.09
N ALA A 113 -2.12 11.69 -11.93
CA ALA A 113 -3.48 11.36 -11.54
C ALA A 113 -3.87 10.05 -12.21
N ALA A 114 -4.79 9.30 -11.60
CA ALA A 114 -5.27 8.07 -12.21
C ALA A 114 -6.63 7.63 -11.68
N LYS A 115 -7.39 6.99 -12.57
CA LYS A 115 -8.60 6.25 -12.21
C LYS A 115 -8.32 4.80 -11.84
N GLU A 116 -7.12 4.30 -12.11
CA GLU A 116 -6.74 2.90 -11.92
C GLU A 116 -5.54 2.75 -10.97
N VAL A 117 -5.25 1.51 -10.57
CA VAL A 117 -4.05 1.14 -9.82
C VAL A 117 -2.83 1.08 -10.74
N ASN A 118 -1.61 1.08 -10.19
CA ASN A 118 -0.34 0.92 -10.92
C ASN A 118 -0.02 1.96 -12.01
N PHE A 119 -0.72 3.10 -12.04
CA PHE A 119 -0.49 4.17 -13.03
C PHE A 119 0.96 4.69 -13.08
N MET A 120 1.61 4.85 -11.92
CA MET A 120 3.03 5.24 -11.88
C MET A 120 3.94 4.11 -12.35
N LEU A 121 3.63 2.85 -12.02
CA LEU A 121 4.39 1.69 -12.49
C LEU A 121 4.37 1.63 -14.02
N HIS A 122 3.19 1.79 -14.63
CA HIS A 122 3.07 1.78 -16.10
C HIS A 122 3.84 2.93 -16.75
N ALA A 123 3.80 4.14 -16.19
CA ALA A 123 4.61 5.26 -16.67
C ALA A 123 6.13 4.98 -16.53
N GLY A 124 6.55 4.40 -15.41
CA GLY A 124 7.94 3.96 -15.21
C GLY A 124 8.38 2.90 -16.22
N MET A 125 7.54 1.89 -16.50
CA MET A 125 7.81 0.85 -17.50
C MET A 125 7.93 1.40 -18.92
N ARG A 126 7.27 2.54 -19.22
CA ARG A 126 7.40 3.27 -20.50
C ARG A 126 8.59 4.23 -20.52
N GLY A 127 9.35 4.35 -19.43
CA GLY A 127 10.49 5.27 -19.33
C GLY A 127 10.09 6.74 -19.18
N GLU A 128 8.84 7.03 -18.81
CA GLU A 128 8.34 8.41 -18.64
C GLU A 128 8.76 9.02 -17.31
N ILE A 129 9.10 8.17 -16.33
CA ILE A 129 9.59 8.56 -15.00
C ILE A 129 11.10 8.31 -14.96
N PRO A 130 11.92 9.28 -14.53
CA PRO A 130 13.35 9.04 -14.35
C PRO A 130 13.59 7.98 -13.26
N PHE A 131 14.75 7.32 -13.32
CA PHE A 131 15.21 6.51 -12.19
C PHE A 131 15.32 7.35 -10.92
N TYR A 132 15.28 6.68 -9.76
CA TYR A 132 15.43 7.34 -8.47
C TYR A 132 16.69 8.23 -8.47
N LYS A 133 16.51 9.49 -8.08
CA LYS A 133 17.59 10.41 -7.74
C LYS A 133 17.50 10.70 -6.25
N GLU A 134 18.63 10.74 -5.58
CA GLU A 134 18.71 11.14 -4.18
C GLU A 134 18.01 12.49 -3.96
N GLY A 135 17.21 12.60 -2.89
CA GLY A 135 16.43 13.80 -2.60
C GLY A 135 15.12 13.94 -3.39
N ALA A 136 14.74 12.94 -4.20
CA ALA A 136 13.39 12.89 -4.76
C ALA A 136 12.35 12.79 -3.64
N HIS A 137 11.28 13.57 -3.75
CA HIS A 137 10.19 13.63 -2.77
C HIS A 137 8.85 13.47 -3.45
N THR A 138 7.95 12.69 -2.85
CA THR A 138 6.59 12.46 -3.37
C THR A 138 5.57 12.80 -2.30
N ARG A 139 4.54 13.55 -2.67
CA ARG A 139 3.42 13.91 -1.79
C ARG A 139 2.10 13.89 -2.54
N LEU A 140 1.01 13.77 -1.77
CA LEU A 140 -0.31 14.14 -2.28
C LEU A 140 -0.33 15.66 -2.50
N PHE A 141 -0.73 16.09 -3.69
CA PHE A 141 -0.97 17.49 -4.01
C PHE A 141 -2.43 17.82 -3.69
N PRO A 142 -2.70 18.61 -2.62
CA PRO A 142 -4.06 18.80 -2.11
C PRO A 142 -5.00 19.39 -3.15
N ASP A 143 -6.23 18.87 -3.20
CA ASP A 143 -7.33 19.51 -3.94
C ASP A 143 -7.81 20.72 -3.15
N ASP A 144 -7.51 21.91 -3.66
CA ASP A 144 -7.92 23.20 -3.09
C ASP A 144 -9.22 23.74 -3.72
N GLY A 145 -9.85 22.96 -4.62
CA GLY A 145 -11.06 23.35 -5.34
C GLY A 145 -10.83 24.34 -6.48
N SER A 146 -9.57 24.70 -6.79
CA SER A 146 -9.24 25.68 -7.83
C SER A 146 -9.44 25.13 -9.25
N ALA A 147 -9.67 26.04 -10.19
CA ALA A 147 -9.73 25.69 -11.61
C ALA A 147 -8.37 25.17 -12.11
N GLU A 148 -7.28 25.71 -11.55
CA GLU A 148 -5.90 25.29 -11.80
C GLU A 148 -5.69 23.83 -11.41
N TRP A 149 -6.14 23.43 -10.21
CA TRP A 149 -6.04 22.05 -9.76
C TRP A 149 -6.82 21.11 -10.67
N GLN A 150 -8.08 21.46 -11.00
CA GLN A 150 -8.91 20.63 -11.88
C GLN A 150 -8.30 20.46 -13.26
N ALA A 151 -7.78 21.54 -13.85
CA ALA A 151 -7.11 21.49 -15.15
C ALA A 151 -5.82 20.62 -15.11
N LEU A 152 -5.05 20.71 -14.03
CA LEU A 152 -3.86 19.87 -13.84
C LEU A 152 -4.23 18.39 -13.67
N HIS A 153 -5.25 18.10 -12.86
CA HIS A 153 -5.78 16.76 -12.65
C HIS A 153 -6.28 16.13 -13.96
N GLU A 154 -7.08 16.85 -14.75
CA GLU A 154 -7.56 16.36 -16.06
C GLU A 154 -6.43 16.05 -17.05
N ARG A 155 -5.36 16.85 -17.03
CA ARG A 155 -4.16 16.58 -17.85
C ARG A 155 -3.41 15.36 -17.33
N ALA A 156 -3.22 15.28 -16.01
CA ALA A 156 -2.50 14.19 -15.36
C ALA A 156 -3.21 12.84 -15.48
N LEU A 157 -4.54 12.83 -15.68
CA LEU A 157 -5.32 11.63 -15.99
C LEU A 157 -4.96 11.00 -17.34
N LYS A 158 -4.38 11.76 -18.28
CA LYS A 158 -3.98 11.29 -19.61
C LYS A 158 -2.53 10.77 -19.63
N GLY A 159 -1.74 11.13 -18.62
CA GLY A 159 -0.33 10.76 -18.48
C GLY A 159 0.40 11.73 -17.56
N PRO A 160 1.65 11.42 -17.16
CA PRO A 160 2.41 12.27 -16.26
C PRO A 160 2.62 13.68 -16.83
N VAL A 161 2.36 14.71 -16.01
CA VAL A 161 2.53 16.11 -16.41
C VAL A 161 3.82 16.65 -15.81
N LYS A 162 4.77 17.11 -16.63
CA LYS A 162 5.98 17.80 -16.18
C LYS A 162 5.75 19.31 -16.03
N GLY A 163 6.34 19.93 -15.02
CA GLY A 163 6.51 21.39 -14.96
C GLY A 163 6.38 22.02 -13.58
N ASN A 164 6.84 23.26 -13.44
CA ASN A 164 6.71 24.05 -12.22
C ASN A 164 5.40 24.81 -12.21
N GLN A 165 4.33 24.16 -11.77
CA GLN A 165 3.10 24.87 -11.41
C GLN A 165 3.39 25.64 -10.11
N ARG A 166 3.26 26.97 -10.19
CA ARG A 166 3.43 27.91 -9.07
C ARG A 166 2.14 28.02 -8.29
#